data_AF-A0A5C5YRM6-F1
#
_entry.id   AF-A0A5C5YRM6-F1
#
_cell.length_a   1.000
_cell.length_b   1.000
_cell.length_c   1.000
_cell.angle_alpha   90.00
_cell.angle_beta   90.00
_cell.angle_gamma   90.00
#
_symmetry.space_group_name_H-M   'P 1'
#
loop_
_entity.id
_entity.type
_entity.pdbx_description
1 polymer ?
#
loop_
_entity_poly.entity_id
_entity_poly.type
_entity_poly.pdbx_seq_one_letter_code
_entity_poly.pdbx_strand_id
1 'polypeptide(L)'
;MFPGGYWWQAVKEDRVLQLDTPDRTWDAFSFEPKRLCSSRSGRIQLLPSVPKTTTVAFRKFLARGGSEVSAEIVAGQITRIEITPRRDNSCTLVLPPMRSSVVVTDADGTTVDSTIDNSGDSLRLRFDAQQGTTYLVVQAP
;
A
#
# COMPACT_ATOMS: atom_id res chain seq x y z
N MET A 1 9.10 14.15 34.70
CA MET A 1 10.02 13.07 34.28
C MET A 1 9.17 12.05 33.55
N PHE A 2 9.20 12.03 32.22
CA PHE A 2 8.30 11.20 31.41
C PHE A 2 9.10 10.05 30.78
N PRO A 3 8.70 8.77 30.98
CA PRO A 3 9.29 7.68 30.23
C PRO A 3 8.65 7.63 28.84
N GLY A 4 9.50 7.56 27.82
CA GLY A 4 9.14 7.63 26.42
C GLY A 4 8.17 6.54 25.98
N GLY A 5 7.11 6.97 25.31
CA GLY A 5 6.27 6.15 24.44
C GLY A 5 5.95 7.01 23.22
N TYR A 6 6.40 6.59 22.04
CA TYR A 6 6.00 7.23 20.80
C TYR A 6 4.52 6.96 20.58
N TRP A 7 3.69 7.95 20.91
CA TRP A 7 2.27 7.98 20.63
C TRP A 7 2.08 8.04 19.11
N TRP A 8 1.75 6.92 18.49
CA TRP A 8 0.95 7.00 17.26
C TRP A 8 -0.48 7.17 17.73
N GLN A 9 -0.88 8.41 17.96
CA GLN A 9 -2.29 8.74 17.85
C GLN A 9 -2.71 8.28 16.46
N ALA A 10 -3.63 7.32 16.38
CA ALA A 10 -4.46 7.17 15.20
C ALA A 10 -5.15 8.52 15.03
N VAL A 11 -4.54 9.41 14.24
CA VAL A 11 -5.06 10.74 14.00
C VAL A 11 -6.37 10.51 13.28
N LYS A 12 -7.46 10.85 13.98
CA LYS A 12 -8.85 10.84 13.54
C LYS A 12 -9.09 11.98 12.52
N GLU A 13 -8.20 12.09 11.54
CA GLU A 13 -8.27 13.01 10.39
C GLU A 13 -8.12 12.15 9.13
N ASP A 14 -9.24 11.84 8.47
CA ASP A 14 -9.41 11.62 7.02
C ASP A 14 -8.44 10.72 6.21
N ARG A 15 -7.59 9.90 6.83
CA ARG A 15 -6.55 9.12 6.11
C ARG A 15 -6.91 7.67 5.81
N VAL A 16 -7.96 7.13 6.43
CA VAL A 16 -8.46 5.78 6.19
C VAL A 16 -9.97 5.88 5.98
N LEU A 17 -10.44 5.46 4.81
CA LEU A 17 -11.86 5.43 4.47
C LEU A 17 -12.35 3.99 4.57
N GLN A 18 -13.33 3.79 5.46
CA GLN A 18 -14.09 2.56 5.62
C GLN A 18 -15.20 2.52 4.56
N LEU A 19 -15.28 1.41 3.81
CA LEU A 19 -16.32 1.26 2.78
C LEU A 19 -17.32 0.13 3.06
N ASP A 20 -16.99 -0.89 3.87
CA ASP A 20 -17.97 -1.81 4.51
C ASP A 20 -17.24 -2.93 5.26
N THR A 21 -17.24 -2.93 6.59
CA THR A 21 -16.93 -4.15 7.38
C THR A 21 -17.64 -4.10 8.73
N PRO A 22 -18.15 -5.23 9.26
CA PRO A 22 -18.85 -5.28 10.53
C PRO A 22 -17.95 -4.88 11.71
N ASP A 23 -18.56 -4.15 12.64
CA ASP A 23 -17.98 -3.16 13.57
C ASP A 23 -16.81 -3.60 14.47
N ARG A 24 -16.49 -4.90 14.60
CA ARG A 24 -15.42 -5.38 15.48
C ARG A 24 -14.04 -5.50 14.84
N THR A 25 -13.96 -5.51 13.52
CA THR A 25 -12.69 -5.68 12.80
C THR A 25 -11.94 -4.35 12.65
N TRP A 26 -12.66 -3.23 12.73
CA TRP A 26 -12.14 -1.87 12.54
C TRP A 26 -11.21 -1.43 13.67
N ASP A 27 -11.57 -1.67 14.93
CA ASP A 27 -10.72 -1.32 16.07
C ASP A 27 -9.30 -1.92 15.89
N ALA A 28 -9.21 -3.16 15.41
CA ALA A 28 -7.92 -3.83 15.22
C ALA A 28 -7.03 -3.22 14.12
N PHE A 29 -7.59 -2.57 13.09
CA PHE A 29 -6.83 -1.98 11.98
C PHE A 29 -6.59 -0.49 12.13
N SER A 30 -7.54 0.23 12.72
CA SER A 30 -7.45 1.67 12.99
C SER A 30 -6.33 2.00 13.98
N PHE A 31 -6.08 1.13 14.96
CA PHE A 31 -5.00 1.31 15.94
C PHE A 31 -3.63 0.81 15.45
N GLU A 32 -3.59 -0.01 14.39
CA GLU A 32 -2.35 -0.60 13.88
C GLU A 32 -2.19 -0.45 12.36
N PRO A 33 -1.79 0.74 11.86
CA PRO A 33 -1.51 1.01 10.44
C PRO A 33 -0.58 -0.02 9.75
N LYS A 34 0.29 -0.67 10.53
CA LYS A 34 1.21 -1.72 10.07
C LYS A 34 0.49 -2.97 9.53
N ARG A 35 -0.76 -3.21 9.93
CA ARG A 35 -1.59 -4.31 9.42
C ARG A 35 -2.09 -4.03 8.00
N LEU A 36 -2.20 -2.77 7.61
CA LEU A 36 -2.59 -2.33 6.26
C LEU A 36 -1.38 -2.13 5.35
N CYS A 37 -0.30 -1.55 5.86
CA CYS A 37 0.91 -1.29 5.10
C CYS A 37 2.16 -1.39 6.00
N SER A 38 3.10 -2.26 5.63
CA SER A 38 4.37 -2.46 6.31
C SER A 38 5.52 -2.22 5.36
N SER A 39 6.40 -1.28 5.69
CA SER A 39 7.56 -0.93 4.85
C SER A 39 8.89 -1.45 5.41
N ARG A 40 8.90 -2.60 6.09
CA ARG A 40 10.11 -3.15 6.73
C ARG A 40 11.00 -3.82 5.67
N SER A 41 12.31 -3.83 5.92
CA SER A 41 13.30 -4.53 5.07
C SER A 41 13.36 -4.04 3.62
N GLY A 42 13.15 -2.74 3.38
CA GLY A 42 13.32 -2.12 2.07
C GLY A 42 12.20 -2.38 1.06
N ARG A 43 11.07 -2.98 1.50
CA ARG A 43 9.91 -3.27 0.65
C ARG A 43 8.63 -2.76 1.30
N ILE A 44 7.66 -2.36 0.48
CA ILE A 44 6.33 -1.92 0.88
C ILE A 44 5.39 -3.11 0.71
N GLN A 45 5.03 -3.74 1.82
CA GLN A 45 4.08 -4.85 1.85
C GLN A 45 2.68 -4.31 2.17
N LEU A 46 1.75 -4.51 1.24
CA LEU A 46 0.35 -4.18 1.45
C LEU A 46 -0.40 -5.38 2.02
N LEU A 47 -1.29 -5.10 2.97
CA LEU A 47 -2.22 -6.05 3.59
C LEU A 47 -1.58 -7.32 4.15
N PRO A 48 -0.49 -7.23 4.93
CA PRO A 48 0.11 -8.41 5.54
C PRO A 48 -0.84 -9.20 6.46
N SER A 49 -1.93 -8.58 6.95
CA SER A 49 -2.80 -9.19 7.97
C SER A 49 -4.28 -8.82 7.83
N VAL A 50 -4.74 -8.51 6.61
CA VAL A 50 -6.14 -8.15 6.34
C VAL A 50 -6.90 -9.36 5.79
N PRO A 51 -8.08 -9.71 6.33
CA PRO A 51 -8.92 -10.78 5.79
C PRO A 51 -9.28 -10.53 4.32
N LYS A 52 -9.30 -11.61 3.52
CA LYS A 52 -9.54 -11.58 2.08
C LYS A 52 -10.93 -11.07 1.64
N THR A 53 -11.84 -10.82 2.57
CA THR A 53 -13.19 -10.30 2.28
C THR A 53 -13.32 -8.82 2.65
N THR A 54 -12.26 -8.21 3.17
CA THR A 54 -12.31 -6.83 3.67
C THR A 54 -12.26 -5.83 2.53
N THR A 55 -13.09 -4.79 2.64
CA THR A 55 -13.01 -3.59 1.81
C THR A 55 -12.39 -2.47 2.64
N VAL A 56 -11.24 -1.96 2.21
CA VAL A 56 -10.48 -0.94 2.93
C VAL A 56 -9.77 -0.01 1.96
N ALA A 57 -9.76 1.28 2.28
CA ALA A 57 -8.96 2.27 1.59
C ALA A 57 -8.14 3.07 2.59
N PHE A 58 -6.89 3.39 2.23
CA PHE A 58 -6.06 4.32 2.97
C PHE A 58 -5.32 5.25 2.01
N ARG A 59 -4.98 6.44 2.50
CA ARG A 59 -4.35 7.48 1.70
C ARG A 59 -3.11 8.03 2.40
N LYS A 60 -2.07 8.28 1.61
CA LYS A 60 -0.84 8.99 2.00
C LYS A 60 -0.14 8.41 3.25
N PHE A 61 -0.11 7.09 3.36
CA PHE A 61 0.72 6.42 4.35
C PHE A 61 2.19 6.60 3.99
N LEU A 62 3.02 6.98 4.97
CA LEU A 62 4.44 7.17 4.72
C LEU A 62 5.21 5.86 4.91
N ALA A 63 5.74 5.33 3.81
CA ALA A 63 6.63 4.18 3.83
C ALA A 63 8.09 4.61 4.10
N ARG A 64 8.83 3.75 4.83
CA ARG A 64 10.30 3.81 4.88
C ARG A 64 10.84 3.74 3.45
N GLY A 65 11.93 4.47 3.19
CA GLY A 65 12.37 4.71 1.82
C GLY A 65 11.88 6.03 1.25
N GLY A 66 10.92 6.68 1.92
CA GLY A 66 10.48 8.04 1.60
C GLY A 66 9.45 8.07 0.49
N SER A 67 8.42 7.21 0.55
CA SER A 67 7.32 7.22 -0.42
C SER A 67 5.98 7.35 0.30
N GLU A 68 5.09 8.16 -0.23
CA GLU A 68 3.67 8.15 0.16
C GLU A 68 2.95 7.03 -0.59
N VAL A 69 2.08 6.31 0.12
CA VAL A 69 1.36 5.16 -0.41
C VAL A 69 -0.12 5.33 -0.10
N SER A 70 -0.93 5.21 -1.14
CA SER A 70 -2.38 5.09 -1.04
C SER A 70 -2.80 3.77 -1.66
N ALA A 71 -3.80 3.10 -1.10
CA ALA A 71 -4.36 1.92 -1.73
C ALA A 71 -5.84 1.79 -1.43
N GLU A 72 -6.55 1.16 -2.36
CA GLU A 72 -7.94 0.77 -2.24
C GLU A 72 -8.06 -0.73 -2.55
N ILE A 73 -8.82 -1.39 -1.70
CA ILE A 73 -9.17 -2.79 -1.82
C ILE A 73 -10.66 -2.94 -1.64
N VAL A 74 -11.27 -3.72 -2.54
CA VAL A 74 -12.68 -4.06 -2.52
C VAL A 74 -12.82 -5.58 -2.50
N ALA A 75 -13.46 -6.10 -1.45
CA ALA A 75 -13.62 -7.55 -1.23
C ALA A 75 -12.28 -8.33 -1.36
N GLY A 76 -11.22 -7.79 -0.77
CA GLY A 76 -9.86 -8.35 -0.82
C GLY A 76 -9.14 -8.28 -2.16
N GLN A 77 -9.73 -7.67 -3.19
CA GLN A 77 -9.06 -7.38 -4.46
C GLN A 77 -8.52 -5.96 -4.44
N ILE A 78 -7.24 -5.79 -4.77
CA ILE A 78 -6.67 -4.45 -4.94
C ILE A 78 -7.25 -3.85 -6.23
N THR A 79 -7.92 -2.71 -6.08
CA THR A 79 -8.50 -1.94 -7.19
C THR A 79 -7.59 -0.79 -7.59
N ARG A 80 -6.84 -0.22 -6.64
CA ARG A 80 -5.96 0.92 -6.88
C ARG A 80 -4.79 0.94 -5.91
N ILE A 81 -3.60 1.23 -6.41
CA ILE A 81 -2.44 1.61 -5.59
C ILE A 81 -1.83 2.85 -6.20
N GLU A 82 -1.53 3.83 -5.36
CA GLU A 82 -0.78 5.03 -5.72
C GLU A 82 0.49 5.12 -4.89
N ILE A 83 1.60 5.42 -5.53
CA ILE A 83 2.90 5.58 -4.88
C ILE A 83 3.51 6.89 -5.35
N THR A 84 3.79 7.78 -4.41
CA THR A 84 4.47 9.05 -4.67
C THR A 84 5.78 9.08 -3.90
N PRO A 85 6.92 8.66 -4.50
CA PRO A 85 8.25 8.86 -3.93
C PRO A 85 8.54 10.34 -3.64
N ARG A 86 9.18 10.60 -2.50
CA ARG A 86 9.67 11.92 -2.09
C ARG A 86 11.15 12.12 -2.40
N ARG A 87 11.79 11.13 -3.04
CA ARG A 87 13.16 11.13 -3.54
C ARG A 87 13.30 10.03 -4.58
N ASP A 88 14.28 10.13 -5.46
CA ASP A 88 14.60 9.07 -6.41
C ASP A 88 15.00 7.79 -5.66
N ASN A 89 14.33 6.67 -5.95
CA ASN A 89 14.60 5.38 -5.33
C ASN A 89 14.09 4.20 -6.17
N SER A 90 14.64 3.01 -5.88
CA SER A 90 14.04 1.77 -6.37
C SER A 90 12.90 1.39 -5.43
N CYS A 91 11.69 1.29 -5.95
CA CYS A 91 10.50 0.93 -5.20
C CYS A 91 10.21 -0.56 -5.34
N THR A 92 10.09 -1.26 -4.20
CA THR A 92 9.68 -2.67 -4.18
C THR A 92 8.36 -2.80 -3.45
N LEU A 93 7.33 -3.26 -4.16
CA LEU A 93 6.02 -3.60 -3.63
C LEU A 93 5.87 -5.11 -3.43
N VAL A 94 5.20 -5.49 -2.35
CA VAL A 94 4.74 -6.85 -2.11
C VAL A 94 3.24 -6.82 -1.92
N LEU A 95 2.53 -7.46 -2.83
CA LEU A 95 1.08 -7.56 -2.83
C LEU A 95 0.66 -8.99 -2.49
N PRO A 96 -0.55 -9.18 -1.94
CA PRO A 96 -1.18 -10.50 -1.90
C PRO A 96 -1.22 -11.14 -3.30
N PRO A 97 -1.35 -12.47 -3.40
CA PRO A 97 -1.46 -13.13 -4.70
C PRO A 97 -2.64 -12.57 -5.49
N MET A 98 -2.38 -12.17 -6.74
CA MET A 98 -3.37 -11.62 -7.65
C MET A 98 -3.59 -12.58 -8.82
N ARG A 99 -4.84 -12.69 -9.30
CA ARG A 99 -5.18 -13.52 -10.46
C ARG A 99 -4.84 -12.84 -11.78
N SER A 100 -4.92 -11.52 -11.79
CA SER A 100 -4.65 -10.68 -12.96
C SER A 100 -3.19 -10.23 -12.97
N SER A 101 -2.63 -10.06 -14.16
CA SER A 101 -1.38 -9.33 -14.33
C SER A 101 -1.55 -7.88 -13.87
N VAL A 102 -0.45 -7.25 -13.44
CA VAL A 102 -0.43 -5.83 -13.06
C VAL A 102 0.52 -5.07 -13.96
N VAL A 103 0.25 -3.79 -14.14
CA VAL A 103 1.14 -2.85 -14.83
C VAL A 103 1.38 -1.64 -13.94
N VAL A 104 2.57 -1.05 -14.07
CA VAL A 104 2.91 0.22 -13.42
C VAL A 104 2.81 1.30 -14.48
N THR A 105 2.08 2.35 -14.17
CA THR A 105 1.97 3.54 -15.01
C THR A 105 2.34 4.77 -14.19
N ASP A 106 2.83 5.83 -14.81
CA ASP A 106 2.86 7.14 -14.18
C ASP A 106 1.45 7.78 -14.18
N ALA A 107 1.35 8.99 -13.64
CA ALA A 107 0.09 9.73 -13.58
C ALA A 107 -0.48 10.10 -14.97
N ASP A 108 0.37 10.13 -16.00
CA ASP A 108 -0.01 10.42 -17.39
C ASP A 108 -0.44 9.15 -18.16
N GLY A 109 -0.32 7.98 -17.52
CA GLY A 109 -0.69 6.69 -18.09
C GLY A 109 0.44 6.02 -18.89
N THR A 110 1.67 6.55 -18.84
CA THR A 110 2.83 5.94 -19.49
C THR A 110 3.27 4.71 -18.70
N THR A 111 3.37 3.57 -19.37
CA THR A 111 3.87 2.34 -18.73
C THR A 111 5.34 2.51 -18.31
N VAL A 112 5.62 2.09 -17.09
CA VAL A 112 6.95 2.11 -16.49
C VAL A 112 7.52 0.71 -16.50
N ASP A 113 8.78 0.59 -16.91
CA ASP A 113 9.50 -0.67 -16.86
C ASP A 113 9.53 -1.21 -15.43
N SER A 114 9.08 -2.44 -15.27
CA SER A 114 8.98 -3.06 -13.96
C SER A 114 9.27 -4.56 -14.04
N THR A 115 9.90 -5.07 -12.98
CA THR A 115 10.08 -6.50 -12.77
C THR A 115 8.94 -7.01 -11.90
N ILE A 116 8.22 -8.00 -12.40
CA ILE A 116 7.12 -8.67 -11.71
C ILE A 116 7.49 -10.13 -11.48
N ASP A 117 7.47 -10.55 -10.22
CA ASP A 117 7.61 -11.95 -9.81
C ASP A 117 6.31 -12.38 -9.11
N ASN A 118 5.59 -13.31 -9.75
CA ASN A 118 4.34 -13.87 -9.25
C ASN A 118 4.45 -15.39 -9.03
N SER A 119 5.65 -15.90 -8.77
CA SER A 119 5.92 -17.34 -8.69
C SER A 119 5.59 -18.01 -7.35
N GLY A 120 5.12 -17.25 -6.34
CA GLY A 120 4.86 -17.76 -4.99
C GLY A 120 3.60 -17.20 -4.34
N ASP A 121 3.56 -17.19 -3.00
CA ASP A 121 2.40 -16.75 -2.21
C ASP A 121 2.19 -15.22 -2.18
N SER A 122 2.93 -14.47 -2.99
CA SER A 122 2.84 -13.01 -3.08
C SER A 122 3.34 -12.53 -4.43
N LEU A 123 2.71 -11.49 -4.96
CA LEU A 123 3.23 -10.77 -6.12
C LEU A 123 4.26 -9.75 -5.63
N ARG A 124 5.47 -9.81 -6.19
CA ARG A 124 6.53 -8.82 -5.95
C ARG A 124 6.73 -7.98 -7.20
N LEU A 125 6.64 -6.68 -7.02
CA LEU A 125 6.78 -5.69 -8.08
C LEU A 125 7.96 -4.79 -7.75
N ARG A 126 8.85 -4.56 -8.71
CA ARG A 126 9.95 -3.60 -8.56
C ARG A 126 10.05 -2.69 -9.77
N PHE A 127 10.22 -1.40 -9.51
CA PHE A 127 10.47 -0.38 -10.54
C PHE A 127 11.29 0.76 -9.94
N ASP A 128 11.97 1.52 -10.78
CA ASP A 128 12.68 2.72 -10.35
C ASP A 128 11.75 3.93 -10.42
N ALA A 129 11.71 4.70 -9.33
CA ALA A 129 10.74 5.74 -9.10
C ALA A 129 11.45 7.08 -8.93
N GLN A 130 10.92 8.12 -9.59
CA GLN A 130 11.46 9.48 -9.58
C GLN A 130 10.69 10.34 -8.58
N GLN A 131 11.42 11.19 -7.87
CA GLN A 131 10.88 12.12 -6.89
C GLN A 131 9.70 12.93 -7.44
N GLY A 132 8.59 12.94 -6.71
CA GLY A 132 7.42 13.76 -7.02
C GLY A 132 6.49 13.15 -8.08
N THR A 133 6.95 12.17 -8.86
CA THR A 133 6.13 11.44 -9.82
C THR A 133 5.19 10.49 -9.08
N THR A 134 3.91 10.50 -9.40
CA THR A 134 2.95 9.52 -8.84
C THR A 134 2.82 8.34 -9.78
N TYR A 135 2.99 7.15 -9.23
CA TYR A 135 2.87 5.89 -9.94
C TYR A 135 1.59 5.17 -9.54
N LEU A 136 0.89 4.63 -10.53
CA LEU A 136 -0.31 3.84 -10.38
C LEU A 136 0.00 2.38 -10.69
N VAL A 137 -0.35 1.49 -9.76
CA VAL A 137 -0.37 0.05 -10.03
C VAL A 137 -1.82 -0.35 -10.29
N VAL A 138 -2.08 -0.79 -11.52
CA VAL A 138 -3.40 -1.18 -11.99
C VAL A 138 -3.36 -2.60 -12.54
N GLN A 139 -4.51 -3.26 -12.56
CA GLN A 139 -4.64 -4.56 -13.23
C GLN A 139 -4.50 -4.34 -14.74
N ALA A 140 -3.71 -5.19 -15.39
CA ALA A 140 -3.64 -5.22 -16.83
C ALA A 140 -5.01 -5.61 -17.41
N PRO A 141 -5.39 -5.06 -18.57
CA PRO A 141 -6.63 -5.42 -19.26
C PRO A 141 -6.68 -6.90 -19.67
#